data_AF-A0A0J7L6H6-F1
#
_entry.id   AF-A0A0J7L6H6-F1
#
_cell.length_a   1.000
_cell.length_b   1.000
_cell.length_c   1.000
_cell.angle_alpha   90.00
_cell.angle_beta   90.00
_cell.angle_gamma   90.00
#
_symmetry.space_group_name_H-M   'P 1'
#
loop_
_entity.id
_entity.type
_entity.pdbx_description
1 polymer ?
#
loop_
_entity_poly.entity_id
_entity_poly.type
_entity_poly.pdbx_seq_one_letter_code
_entity_poly.pdbx_strand_id
1 'polypeptide(L)'
;MRTGLNRNLGFSKEDREENVRRVAEVARLFADAGIITLCSFVSPFAADRKMAREIHRNADLPFFEIFVEASLRVCESRDVKGLYKKARQGIIKGFTGIDQSYDVPVTPDLIVNTENATVRQSTDLVVDFLQRKHVIPKSGDPFKQPFRELFVKEDRLEDIRKEMKALPALEIQEIDMQWVQVLAEGWAAPLKGFMRENEYLQTQHFNCLYENGIPINQSIPIVLAISTADKERYFDASALVLRYQGKDVAILRNPEFYHHRKEERCCRQFGTNDPRHPYVRIIRESGDWLVGGDLEVVERIRWNDGLDHYRLTPNEIRIRCQEIGADAVFAFQLRNPIHNGHALLMQDTRRHLVEERGFKKPVLLLHPLGGWTKDDDVPLPIRIQQHQAVLEDGILHKDTILAIFPSPMCYAGPTEVQWHAKARMIAGANFYIVGRDPAGVSHPDKSATPDGNLYDATHGARVLSMAPGLQNLEIIPFRVAAYDAKVKKMSFFEAERQQDFIFISGTKMRALAKNGEDPPEGFMAPKAWKIVAKYYQTAHTCRREANYQNE
;
A
#
# COMPACT_ATOMS: atom_id res chain seq x y z
N MET A 1 -16.34 -20.03 -34.45
CA MET A 1 -17.69 -20.63 -34.60
C MET A 1 -18.30 -20.43 -35.99
N ARG A 2 -18.79 -19.24 -36.37
CA ARG A 2 -19.59 -19.03 -37.62
C ARG A 2 -18.90 -19.42 -38.93
N THR A 3 -17.60 -19.15 -39.07
CA THR A 3 -16.82 -19.47 -40.29
C THR A 3 -16.11 -20.83 -40.24
N GLY A 4 -16.17 -21.51 -39.09
CA GLY A 4 -15.50 -22.79 -38.84
C GLY A 4 -16.53 -23.90 -38.62
N LEU A 5 -16.71 -24.31 -37.36
CA LEU A 5 -17.60 -25.41 -36.97
C LEU A 5 -19.04 -25.26 -37.48
N ASN A 6 -19.55 -24.03 -37.59
CA ASN A 6 -20.93 -23.75 -38.01
C ASN A 6 -21.00 -23.20 -39.44
N ARG A 7 -19.95 -23.35 -40.27
CA ARG A 7 -19.91 -22.81 -41.64
C ARG A 7 -20.95 -23.40 -42.59
N ASN A 8 -21.46 -24.59 -42.26
CA ASN A 8 -22.44 -25.31 -43.04
C ASN A 8 -23.90 -24.97 -42.67
N LEU A 9 -24.10 -24.10 -41.67
CA LEU A 9 -25.43 -23.70 -41.18
C LEU A 9 -25.85 -22.38 -41.84
N GLY A 10 -27.06 -22.35 -42.39
CA GLY A 10 -27.71 -21.18 -42.95
C GLY A 10 -28.51 -20.39 -41.92
N PHE A 11 -29.65 -19.86 -42.35
CA PHE A 11 -30.51 -18.98 -41.54
C PHE A 11 -31.91 -19.54 -41.28
N SER A 12 -32.16 -20.82 -41.63
CA SER A 12 -33.42 -21.50 -41.28
C SER A 12 -33.57 -21.62 -39.76
N LYS A 13 -34.77 -21.97 -39.29
CA LYS A 13 -35.01 -22.14 -37.85
C LYS A 13 -34.15 -23.28 -37.31
N GLU A 14 -34.10 -24.39 -38.02
CA GLU A 14 -33.36 -25.61 -37.68
C GLU A 14 -31.84 -25.33 -37.65
N ASP A 15 -31.33 -24.56 -38.62
CA ASP A 15 -29.90 -24.18 -38.65
C ASP A 15 -29.53 -23.25 -37.50
N ARG A 16 -30.44 -22.36 -37.07
CA ARG A 16 -30.22 -21.46 -35.93
C ARG A 16 -30.25 -22.22 -34.60
N GLU A 17 -31.16 -23.18 -34.45
CA GLU A 17 -31.22 -24.06 -33.27
C GLU A 17 -29.94 -24.91 -33.18
N GLU A 18 -29.52 -25.55 -34.28
CA GLU A 18 -28.29 -26.33 -34.35
C GLU A 18 -27.05 -25.46 -34.11
N ASN A 19 -27.07 -24.18 -34.53
CA ASN A 19 -26.01 -23.23 -34.25
C ASN A 19 -25.80 -23.07 -32.74
N VAL A 20 -26.88 -22.84 -31.99
CA VAL A 20 -26.83 -22.65 -30.53
C VAL A 20 -26.47 -23.96 -29.84
N ARG A 21 -27.01 -25.10 -30.28
CA ARG A 21 -26.67 -26.42 -29.72
C ARG A 21 -25.17 -26.72 -29.84
N ARG A 22 -24.57 -26.51 -31.03
CA ARG A 22 -23.12 -26.70 -31.24
C ARG A 22 -22.29 -25.75 -30.38
N VAL A 23 -22.72 -24.49 -30.24
CA VAL A 23 -22.05 -23.52 -29.36
C VAL A 23 -22.09 -24.01 -27.91
N ALA A 24 -23.24 -24.48 -27.44
CA ALA A 24 -23.41 -24.96 -26.06
C ALA A 24 -22.53 -26.19 -25.77
N GLU A 25 -22.47 -27.16 -26.69
CA GLU A 25 -21.60 -28.34 -26.53
C GLU A 25 -20.12 -27.97 -26.50
N VAL A 26 -19.69 -27.06 -27.38
CA VAL A 26 -18.30 -26.58 -27.36
C VAL A 26 -18.02 -25.82 -26.07
N ALA A 27 -18.93 -24.95 -25.63
CA ALA A 27 -18.77 -24.23 -24.37
C ALA A 27 -18.62 -25.17 -23.16
N ARG A 28 -19.42 -26.25 -23.15
CA ARG A 28 -19.31 -27.32 -22.14
C ARG A 28 -17.91 -27.95 -22.16
N LEU A 29 -17.38 -28.31 -23.33
CA LEU A 29 -16.06 -28.93 -23.44
C LEU A 29 -14.93 -28.01 -22.93
N PHE A 30 -15.01 -26.70 -23.20
CA PHE A 30 -14.03 -25.75 -22.67
C PHE A 30 -14.20 -25.55 -21.15
N ALA A 31 -15.42 -25.50 -20.64
CA ALA A 31 -15.69 -25.41 -19.21
C ALA A 31 -15.18 -26.65 -18.46
N ASP A 32 -15.38 -27.84 -19.01
CA ASP A 32 -14.85 -29.12 -18.50
C ASP A 32 -13.31 -29.12 -18.45
N ALA A 33 -12.66 -28.49 -19.44
CA ALA A 33 -11.21 -28.28 -19.47
C ALA A 33 -10.71 -27.20 -18.49
N GLY A 34 -11.57 -26.66 -17.62
CA GLY A 34 -11.21 -25.63 -16.62
C GLY A 34 -11.12 -24.22 -17.19
N ILE A 35 -11.65 -23.97 -18.39
CA ILE A 35 -11.57 -22.67 -19.06
C ILE A 35 -12.89 -21.91 -18.91
N ILE A 36 -12.83 -20.68 -18.40
CA ILE A 36 -13.98 -19.78 -18.38
C ILE A 36 -14.34 -19.41 -19.82
N THR A 37 -15.51 -19.88 -20.27
CA THR A 37 -15.92 -19.74 -21.67
C THR A 37 -17.04 -18.73 -21.83
N LEU A 38 -16.78 -17.68 -22.61
CA LEU A 38 -17.75 -16.61 -22.88
C LEU A 38 -18.41 -16.82 -24.25
N CYS A 39 -19.74 -17.00 -24.26
CA CYS A 39 -20.53 -17.17 -25.48
C CYS A 39 -21.24 -15.87 -25.88
N SER A 40 -20.69 -15.12 -26.83
CA SER A 40 -21.27 -13.85 -27.31
C SER A 40 -22.17 -14.05 -28.54
N PHE A 41 -23.37 -14.58 -28.31
CA PHE A 41 -24.40 -14.83 -29.33
C PHE A 41 -25.70 -14.12 -28.95
N VAL A 42 -26.58 -13.86 -29.93
CA VAL A 42 -27.89 -13.23 -29.66
C VAL A 42 -28.82 -14.18 -28.92
N SER A 43 -28.79 -15.48 -29.25
CA SER A 43 -29.61 -16.56 -28.63
C SER A 43 -31.04 -16.11 -28.24
N PRO A 44 -31.87 -15.74 -29.23
CA PRO A 44 -33.11 -15.02 -28.99
C PRO A 44 -34.20 -15.86 -28.34
N PHE A 45 -34.18 -17.18 -28.51
CA PHE A 45 -35.25 -18.06 -28.06
C PHE A 45 -34.96 -18.64 -26.68
N ALA A 46 -35.97 -18.62 -25.81
CA ALA A 46 -35.84 -19.13 -24.44
C ALA A 46 -35.52 -20.65 -24.39
N ALA A 47 -36.08 -21.41 -25.33
CA ALA A 47 -35.84 -22.85 -25.44
C ALA A 47 -34.36 -23.17 -25.69
N ASP A 48 -33.69 -22.45 -26.59
CA ASP A 48 -32.28 -22.68 -26.93
C ASP A 48 -31.36 -22.37 -25.74
N ARG A 49 -31.65 -21.29 -25.01
CA ARG A 49 -30.90 -20.92 -23.80
C ARG A 49 -31.10 -21.93 -22.67
N LYS A 50 -32.33 -22.44 -22.52
CA LYS A 50 -32.65 -23.51 -21.56
C LYS A 50 -31.90 -24.81 -21.91
N MET A 51 -31.89 -25.22 -23.17
CA MET A 51 -31.12 -26.37 -23.64
C MET A 51 -29.62 -26.19 -23.33
N ALA A 52 -29.04 -25.02 -23.62
CA ALA A 52 -27.64 -24.74 -23.32
C ALA A 52 -27.33 -24.86 -21.81
N ARG A 53 -28.23 -24.37 -20.95
CA ARG A 53 -28.14 -24.50 -19.49
C ARG A 53 -28.22 -25.96 -19.05
N GLU A 54 -29.14 -26.75 -19.62
CA GLU A 54 -29.31 -28.17 -19.29
C GLU A 54 -28.09 -29.00 -19.70
N ILE A 55 -27.47 -28.72 -20.86
CA ILE A 55 -26.23 -29.38 -21.32
C ILE A 55 -25.10 -29.24 -20.29
N HIS A 56 -24.93 -28.06 -19.69
CA HIS A 56 -23.91 -27.82 -18.66
C HIS A 56 -24.32 -28.41 -17.31
N ARG A 57 -25.59 -28.24 -16.92
CA ARG A 57 -26.11 -28.78 -15.65
C ARG A 57 -26.01 -30.31 -15.59
N ASN A 58 -26.28 -31.00 -16.68
CA ASN A 58 -26.18 -32.46 -16.76
C ASN A 58 -24.73 -32.98 -16.68
N ALA A 59 -23.74 -32.10 -16.86
CA ALA A 59 -22.32 -32.39 -16.70
C ALA A 59 -21.75 -31.82 -15.38
N ASP A 60 -22.61 -31.39 -14.45
CA ASP A 60 -22.23 -30.73 -13.19
C ASP A 60 -21.34 -29.49 -13.37
N LEU A 61 -21.47 -28.80 -14.53
CA LEU A 61 -20.72 -27.60 -14.84
C LEU A 61 -21.56 -26.33 -14.58
N PRO A 62 -20.97 -25.29 -13.96
CA PRO A 62 -21.64 -24.00 -13.80
C PRO A 62 -22.03 -23.38 -15.15
N PHE A 63 -23.26 -22.85 -15.23
CA PHE A 63 -23.75 -22.08 -16.37
C PHE A 63 -24.45 -20.83 -15.87
N PHE A 64 -24.07 -19.67 -16.42
CA PHE A 64 -24.63 -18.38 -16.05
C PHE A 64 -25.18 -17.66 -17.29
N GLU A 65 -26.49 -17.39 -17.28
CA GLU A 65 -27.16 -16.60 -18.31
C GLU A 65 -27.08 -15.11 -17.96
N ILE A 66 -26.23 -14.38 -18.68
CA ILE A 66 -26.04 -12.95 -18.51
C ILE A 66 -26.87 -12.21 -19.56
N PHE A 67 -27.93 -11.53 -19.14
CA PHE A 67 -28.78 -10.76 -20.04
C PHE A 67 -28.20 -9.35 -20.24
N VAL A 68 -27.65 -9.10 -21.44
CA VAL A 68 -27.16 -7.78 -21.85
C VAL A 68 -28.35 -6.96 -22.35
N GLU A 69 -28.89 -6.13 -21.48
CA GLU A 69 -30.11 -5.37 -21.72
C GLU A 69 -29.81 -4.04 -22.41
N ALA A 70 -30.56 -3.77 -23.48
CA ALA A 70 -30.76 -2.46 -24.08
C ALA A 70 -32.08 -2.46 -24.86
N SER A 71 -32.77 -1.33 -24.90
CA SER A 71 -33.95 -1.16 -25.72
C SER A 71 -33.62 -1.29 -27.20
N LEU A 72 -34.60 -1.76 -27.98
CA LEU A 72 -34.48 -1.85 -29.44
C LEU A 72 -34.11 -0.49 -30.05
N ARG A 73 -34.68 0.61 -29.53
CA ARG A 73 -34.40 1.97 -30.00
C ARG A 73 -32.92 2.33 -29.85
N VAL A 74 -32.31 2.01 -28.71
CA VAL A 74 -30.88 2.27 -28.47
C VAL A 74 -30.01 1.35 -29.31
N CYS A 75 -30.40 0.08 -29.48
CA CYS A 75 -29.71 -0.84 -30.38
C CYS A 75 -29.73 -0.36 -31.84
N GLU A 76 -30.89 0.12 -32.31
CA GLU A 76 -31.06 0.72 -33.64
C GLU A 76 -30.27 2.02 -33.79
N SER A 77 -30.23 2.88 -32.76
CA SER A 77 -29.46 4.14 -32.84
C SER A 77 -27.96 3.89 -32.90
N ARG A 78 -27.48 2.81 -32.26
CA ARG A 78 -26.06 2.43 -32.29
C ARG A 78 -25.65 1.86 -33.64
N ASP A 79 -26.53 1.10 -34.29
CA ASP A 79 -26.36 0.34 -35.55
C ASP A 79 -24.90 0.03 -35.95
N VAL A 80 -24.15 -0.57 -35.03
CA VAL A 80 -22.68 -0.65 -35.07
C VAL A 80 -22.14 -1.30 -36.37
N LYS A 81 -22.97 -2.14 -37.01
CA LYS A 81 -22.63 -2.90 -38.22
C LYS A 81 -23.52 -2.54 -39.43
N GLY A 82 -24.39 -1.53 -39.30
CA GLY A 82 -25.34 -1.16 -40.36
C GLY A 82 -26.40 -2.23 -40.63
N LEU A 83 -26.67 -3.13 -39.68
CA LEU A 83 -27.57 -4.28 -39.85
C LEU A 83 -29.03 -3.89 -39.63
N TYR A 84 -29.31 -2.98 -38.68
CA TYR A 84 -30.68 -2.53 -38.43
C TYR A 84 -31.22 -1.74 -39.62
N LYS A 85 -30.40 -0.86 -40.21
CA LYS A 85 -30.75 -0.15 -41.45
C LYS A 85 -31.09 -1.13 -42.58
N LYS A 86 -30.29 -2.18 -42.77
CA LYS A 86 -30.52 -3.20 -43.82
C LYS A 86 -31.76 -4.05 -43.53
N ALA A 87 -32.03 -4.38 -42.27
CA ALA A 87 -33.25 -5.10 -41.88
C ALA A 87 -34.51 -4.26 -42.14
N ARG A 88 -34.52 -2.98 -41.76
CA ARG A 88 -35.63 -2.05 -42.05
C ARG A 88 -35.89 -1.83 -43.55
N GLN A 89 -34.86 -2.00 -44.38
CA GLN A 89 -34.96 -1.97 -45.85
C GLN A 89 -35.42 -3.30 -46.46
N GLY A 90 -35.67 -4.34 -45.64
CA GLY A 90 -36.08 -5.67 -46.10
C GLY A 90 -34.96 -6.50 -46.73
N ILE A 91 -33.70 -6.04 -46.66
CA ILE A 91 -32.53 -6.74 -47.22
C ILE A 91 -32.16 -7.96 -46.37
N ILE A 92 -32.34 -7.87 -45.05
CA ILE A 92 -32.12 -8.97 -44.11
C ILE A 92 -33.47 -9.39 -43.54
N LYS A 93 -33.89 -10.63 -43.80
CA LYS A 93 -35.14 -11.19 -43.28
C LYS A 93 -34.90 -11.98 -41.99
N GLY A 94 -35.89 -12.01 -41.10
CA GLY A 94 -35.81 -12.75 -39.83
C GLY A 94 -34.76 -12.19 -38.89
N PHE A 95 -34.63 -10.86 -38.85
CA PHE A 95 -33.73 -10.16 -37.96
C PHE A 95 -34.38 -9.97 -36.58
N THR A 96 -33.72 -10.48 -35.55
CA THR A 96 -34.19 -10.40 -34.15
C THR A 96 -34.42 -8.95 -33.72
N GLY A 97 -35.58 -8.69 -33.12
CA GLY A 97 -36.03 -7.37 -32.69
C GLY A 97 -36.80 -6.57 -33.75
N ILE A 98 -36.78 -7.00 -35.03
CA ILE A 98 -37.53 -6.35 -36.13
C ILE A 98 -38.60 -7.30 -36.66
N ASP A 99 -38.17 -8.37 -37.36
CA ASP A 99 -39.06 -9.35 -37.99
C ASP A 99 -39.13 -10.67 -37.22
N GLN A 100 -38.25 -10.86 -36.23
CA GLN A 100 -38.22 -12.02 -35.34
C GLN A 100 -38.27 -11.55 -33.87
N SER A 101 -39.01 -12.25 -33.03
CA SER A 101 -39.05 -11.99 -31.59
C SER A 101 -37.70 -12.24 -30.89
N TYR A 102 -37.53 -11.57 -29.76
CA TYR A 102 -36.52 -11.86 -28.76
C TYR A 102 -37.23 -12.19 -27.45
N ASP A 103 -37.06 -13.41 -26.97
CA ASP A 103 -37.66 -13.84 -25.71
C ASP A 103 -36.76 -13.34 -24.57
N VAL A 104 -37.21 -12.30 -23.87
CA VAL A 104 -36.48 -11.74 -22.73
C VAL A 104 -36.32 -12.81 -21.64
N PRO A 105 -35.09 -13.07 -21.13
CA PRO A 105 -34.90 -14.00 -20.03
C PRO A 105 -35.72 -13.61 -18.79
N VAL A 106 -36.50 -14.56 -18.25
CA VAL A 106 -37.35 -14.33 -17.06
C VAL A 106 -36.53 -14.40 -15.77
N THR A 107 -35.56 -15.33 -15.72
CA THR A 107 -34.69 -15.55 -14.55
C THR A 107 -33.22 -15.61 -14.98
N PRO A 108 -32.66 -14.54 -15.57
CA PRO A 108 -31.23 -14.50 -15.86
C PRO A 108 -30.43 -14.51 -14.56
N ASP A 109 -29.22 -15.04 -14.60
CA ASP A 109 -28.32 -15.06 -13.45
C ASP A 109 -27.76 -13.66 -13.14
N LEU A 110 -27.66 -12.79 -14.16
CA LEU A 110 -27.29 -11.39 -14.06
C LEU A 110 -27.93 -10.57 -15.19
N ILE A 111 -28.37 -9.35 -14.90
CA ILE A 111 -28.79 -8.36 -15.90
C ILE A 111 -27.73 -7.25 -15.97
N VAL A 112 -27.30 -6.92 -17.19
CA VAL A 112 -26.34 -5.84 -17.45
C VAL A 112 -27.01 -4.83 -18.37
N ASN A 113 -27.52 -3.74 -17.79
CA ASN A 113 -28.14 -2.66 -18.56
C ASN A 113 -27.07 -1.76 -19.17
N THR A 114 -26.96 -1.78 -20.50
CA THR A 114 -25.94 -1.04 -21.24
C THR A 114 -26.37 0.34 -21.71
N GLU A 115 -27.61 0.77 -21.45
CA GLU A 115 -28.06 2.12 -21.79
C GLU A 115 -27.49 3.15 -20.81
N ASN A 116 -27.43 2.77 -19.53
CA ASN A 116 -27.06 3.64 -18.43
C ASN A 116 -25.68 3.31 -17.82
N ALA A 117 -24.94 2.38 -18.43
CA ALA A 117 -23.64 1.95 -17.94
C ALA A 117 -22.56 2.03 -19.04
N THR A 118 -21.37 2.47 -18.63
CA THR A 118 -20.16 2.34 -19.45
C THR A 118 -19.71 0.89 -19.56
N VAL A 119 -18.80 0.61 -20.50
CA VAL A 119 -18.17 -0.72 -20.63
C VAL A 119 -17.51 -1.14 -19.33
N ARG A 120 -16.76 -0.24 -18.67
CA ARG A 120 -16.10 -0.54 -17.39
C ARG A 120 -17.10 -0.93 -16.31
N GLN A 121 -18.15 -0.13 -16.11
CA GLN A 121 -19.20 -0.45 -15.12
C GLN A 121 -19.90 -1.78 -15.42
N SER A 122 -20.16 -2.06 -16.70
CA SER A 122 -20.76 -3.32 -17.15
C SER A 122 -19.85 -4.51 -16.85
N THR A 123 -18.54 -4.37 -17.12
CA THR A 123 -17.53 -5.40 -16.82
C THR A 123 -17.40 -5.64 -15.33
N ASP A 124 -17.34 -4.58 -14.52
CA ASP A 124 -17.21 -4.68 -13.06
C ASP A 124 -18.38 -5.49 -12.45
N LEU A 125 -19.62 -5.27 -12.93
CA LEU A 125 -20.79 -6.05 -12.52
C LEU A 125 -20.64 -7.56 -12.79
N VAL A 126 -20.11 -7.92 -13.97
CA VAL A 126 -19.88 -9.33 -14.34
C VAL A 126 -18.75 -9.94 -13.51
N VAL A 127 -17.66 -9.21 -13.31
CA VAL A 127 -16.53 -9.65 -12.46
C VAL A 127 -17.00 -9.90 -11.04
N ASP A 128 -17.71 -8.94 -10.42
CA ASP A 128 -18.25 -9.07 -9.06
C ASP A 128 -19.23 -10.25 -8.92
N PHE A 129 -20.02 -10.52 -9.97
CA PHE A 129 -20.90 -11.67 -10.03
C PHE A 129 -20.11 -12.99 -10.04
N LEU A 130 -19.09 -13.11 -10.91
CA LEU A 130 -18.25 -14.31 -11.01
C LEU A 130 -17.45 -14.56 -9.73
N GLN A 131 -17.00 -13.50 -9.05
CA GLN A 131 -16.37 -13.58 -7.73
C GLN A 131 -17.33 -14.13 -6.65
N ARG A 132 -18.57 -13.64 -6.62
CA ARG A 132 -19.61 -14.13 -5.70
C ARG A 132 -20.01 -15.59 -5.96
N LYS A 133 -19.89 -16.05 -7.21
CA LYS A 133 -20.12 -17.44 -7.61
C LYS A 133 -18.88 -18.33 -7.46
N HIS A 134 -17.77 -17.80 -6.93
CA HIS A 134 -16.52 -18.52 -6.75
C HIS A 134 -15.91 -19.08 -8.05
N VAL A 135 -16.24 -18.48 -9.20
CA VAL A 135 -15.68 -18.85 -10.51
C VAL A 135 -14.29 -18.24 -10.69
N ILE A 136 -14.11 -17.02 -10.20
CA ILE A 136 -12.82 -16.35 -10.11
C ILE A 136 -12.56 -15.99 -8.64
N PRO A 137 -11.29 -15.95 -8.20
CA PRO A 137 -10.94 -15.46 -6.87
C PRO A 137 -11.50 -14.05 -6.65
N LYS A 138 -11.85 -13.73 -5.40
CA LYS A 138 -12.11 -12.35 -4.99
C LYS A 138 -10.81 -11.54 -5.09
N SER A 139 -10.51 -11.07 -6.28
CA SER A 139 -9.60 -9.95 -6.48
C SER A 139 -10.43 -8.69 -6.28
N GLY A 140 -10.74 -8.37 -5.03
CA GLY A 140 -11.28 -7.06 -4.72
C GLY A 140 -10.27 -6.01 -5.19
N ASP A 141 -10.74 -4.88 -5.69
CA ASP A 141 -9.91 -3.68 -5.67
C ASP A 141 -9.51 -3.46 -4.19
N PRO A 142 -8.25 -3.73 -3.79
CA PRO A 142 -7.83 -3.56 -2.40
C PRO A 142 -8.05 -2.11 -1.94
N PHE A 143 -8.14 -1.20 -2.91
CA PHE A 143 -8.35 0.22 -2.71
C PHE A 143 -9.83 0.64 -2.57
N LYS A 144 -10.80 -0.28 -2.64
CA LYS A 144 -12.22 0.00 -2.29
C LYS A 144 -12.70 -0.61 -0.96
N GLN A 145 -12.06 -1.66 -0.47
CA GLN A 145 -12.40 -2.23 0.84
C GLN A 145 -11.43 -1.74 1.92
N PRO A 146 -11.88 -1.54 3.17
CA PRO A 146 -10.97 -1.25 4.27
C PRO A 146 -9.99 -2.41 4.45
N PHE A 147 -8.72 -2.09 4.70
CA PHE A 147 -7.74 -3.12 5.05
C PHE A 147 -8.10 -3.71 6.41
N ARG A 148 -7.83 -5.01 6.56
CA ARG A 148 -8.09 -5.72 7.81
C ARG A 148 -7.21 -5.13 8.92
N GLU A 149 -7.85 -4.53 9.90
CA GLU A 149 -7.26 -4.20 11.19
C GLU A 149 -7.30 -5.43 12.11
N LEU A 150 -6.39 -5.50 13.06
CA LEU A 150 -6.27 -6.60 14.03
C LEU A 150 -6.83 -6.23 15.40
N PHE A 151 -7.61 -5.16 15.49
CA PHE A 151 -8.33 -4.79 16.71
C PHE A 151 -9.46 -5.78 17.00
N VAL A 152 -9.60 -6.12 18.27
CA VAL A 152 -10.75 -6.86 18.78
C VAL A 152 -12.00 -6.01 18.59
N LYS A 153 -13.06 -6.61 18.05
CA LYS A 153 -14.36 -5.94 17.93
C LYS A 153 -14.94 -5.60 19.31
N GLU A 154 -15.64 -4.48 19.39
CA GLU A 154 -16.16 -3.93 20.64
C GLU A 154 -17.04 -4.92 21.43
N ASP A 155 -17.84 -5.72 20.72
CA ASP A 155 -18.72 -6.76 21.27
C ASP A 155 -17.98 -7.94 21.92
N ARG A 156 -16.69 -8.15 21.62
CA ARG A 156 -15.88 -9.21 22.22
C ARG A 156 -14.89 -8.73 23.27
N LEU A 157 -14.81 -7.43 23.56
CA LEU A 157 -13.76 -6.88 24.43
C LEU A 157 -13.82 -7.42 25.86
N GLU A 158 -15.01 -7.56 26.43
CA GLU A 158 -15.15 -8.09 27.79
C GLU A 158 -14.71 -9.55 27.89
N ASP A 159 -15.06 -10.37 26.91
CA ASP A 159 -14.69 -11.79 26.89
C ASP A 159 -13.20 -11.97 26.69
N ILE A 160 -12.59 -11.20 25.78
CA ILE A 160 -11.15 -11.18 25.59
C ILE A 160 -10.44 -10.74 26.89
N ARG A 161 -10.90 -9.68 27.57
CA ARG A 161 -10.30 -9.24 28.84
C ARG A 161 -10.42 -10.29 29.95
N LYS A 162 -11.48 -11.11 29.96
CA LYS A 162 -11.60 -12.23 30.90
C LYS A 162 -10.63 -13.35 30.54
N GLU A 163 -10.51 -13.68 29.25
CA GLU A 163 -9.58 -14.70 28.74
C GLU A 163 -8.13 -14.35 29.09
N MET A 164 -7.71 -13.10 28.87
CA MET A 164 -6.34 -12.63 29.14
C MET A 164 -5.88 -12.89 30.57
N LYS A 165 -6.79 -12.84 31.56
CA LYS A 165 -6.45 -13.10 32.97
C LYS A 165 -6.01 -14.54 33.24
N ALA A 166 -6.41 -15.49 32.39
CA ALA A 166 -6.06 -16.90 32.51
C ALA A 166 -4.84 -17.28 31.67
N LEU A 167 -4.36 -16.38 30.80
CA LEU A 167 -3.26 -16.64 29.89
C LEU A 167 -1.92 -16.16 30.47
N PRO A 168 -0.80 -16.82 30.13
CA PRO A 168 0.53 -16.31 30.46
C PRO A 168 0.81 -14.98 29.73
N ALA A 169 1.50 -14.07 30.41
CA ALA A 169 1.83 -12.74 29.89
C ALA A 169 3.33 -12.60 29.59
N LEU A 170 3.64 -12.12 28.40
CA LEU A 170 4.97 -11.74 27.92
C LEU A 170 5.09 -10.22 27.94
N GLU A 171 6.09 -9.71 28.68
CA GLU A 171 6.42 -8.27 28.66
C GLU A 171 7.12 -7.92 27.35
N ILE A 172 6.67 -6.84 26.72
CA ILE A 172 7.21 -6.32 25.47
C ILE A 172 7.81 -4.92 25.67
N GLN A 173 8.75 -4.54 24.81
CA GLN A 173 9.40 -3.23 24.87
C GLN A 173 8.67 -2.20 24.00
N GLU A 174 9.10 -0.94 24.07
CA GLU A 174 8.47 0.15 23.32
C GLU A 174 8.50 -0.05 21.80
N ILE A 175 9.62 -0.55 21.26
CA ILE A 175 9.74 -0.84 19.82
C ILE A 175 8.79 -1.98 19.42
N ASP A 176 8.62 -2.99 20.28
CA ASP A 176 7.67 -4.06 20.05
C ASP A 176 6.24 -3.51 20.05
N MET A 177 5.91 -2.60 20.97
CA MET A 177 4.61 -1.93 21.03
C MET A 177 4.33 -1.09 19.77
N GLN A 178 5.35 -0.45 19.21
CA GLN A 178 5.25 0.24 17.91
C GLN A 178 4.99 -0.75 16.77
N TRP A 179 5.61 -1.92 16.76
CA TRP A 179 5.29 -2.99 15.80
C TRP A 179 3.89 -3.59 16.01
N VAL A 180 3.43 -3.72 17.26
CA VAL A 180 2.03 -4.07 17.55
C VAL A 180 1.10 -3.04 16.93
N GLN A 181 1.40 -1.74 17.02
CA GLN A 181 0.61 -0.68 16.36
C GLN A 181 0.61 -0.81 14.83
N VAL A 182 1.78 -1.04 14.23
CA VAL A 182 1.90 -1.27 12.78
C VAL A 182 1.00 -2.42 12.32
N LEU A 183 1.01 -3.53 13.05
CA LEU A 183 0.19 -4.70 12.75
C LEU A 183 -1.30 -4.41 13.00
N ALA A 184 -1.64 -3.83 14.15
CA ALA A 184 -3.01 -3.55 14.57
C ALA A 184 -3.78 -2.72 13.55
N GLU A 185 -3.15 -1.66 13.05
CA GLU A 185 -3.76 -0.70 12.12
C GLU A 185 -3.73 -1.19 10.67
N GLY A 186 -3.15 -2.35 10.37
CA GLY A 186 -3.18 -2.97 9.04
C GLY A 186 -2.11 -2.44 8.06
N TRP A 187 -1.12 -1.68 8.52
CA TRP A 187 0.00 -1.21 7.67
C TRP A 187 0.77 -2.34 7.01
N ALA A 188 0.79 -3.51 7.65
CA ALA A 188 1.50 -4.69 7.19
C ALA A 188 0.59 -5.75 6.54
N ALA A 189 -0.64 -5.38 6.14
CA ALA A 189 -1.56 -6.29 5.47
C ALA A 189 -0.84 -7.06 4.33
N PRO A 190 -1.09 -8.38 4.19
CA PRO A 190 -2.14 -9.18 4.83
C PRO A 190 -1.72 -9.88 6.14
N LEU A 191 -0.58 -9.54 6.75
CA LEU A 191 -0.13 -10.19 7.99
C LEU A 191 -1.24 -10.17 9.07
N LYS A 192 -1.42 -11.32 9.72
CA LYS A 192 -2.41 -11.51 10.80
C LYS A 192 -1.82 -11.30 12.19
N GLY A 193 -0.52 -11.03 12.28
CA GLY A 193 0.22 -10.81 13.50
C GLY A 193 1.72 -10.81 13.24
N PHE A 194 2.53 -11.09 14.26
CA PHE A 194 3.96 -11.26 14.08
C PHE A 194 4.22 -12.46 13.17
N MET A 195 5.19 -12.31 12.25
CA MET A 195 5.45 -13.30 11.21
C MET A 195 5.72 -14.68 11.80
N ARG A 196 5.11 -15.71 11.22
CA ARG A 196 5.53 -17.11 11.38
C ARG A 196 6.82 -17.37 10.60
N GLU A 197 7.46 -18.52 10.81
CA GLU A 197 8.76 -18.81 10.20
C GLU A 197 8.69 -18.73 8.67
N ASN A 198 7.63 -19.26 8.05
CA ASN A 198 7.43 -19.19 6.61
C ASN A 198 7.37 -17.74 6.07
N GLU A 199 6.63 -16.86 6.74
CA GLU A 199 6.49 -15.45 6.34
C GLU A 199 7.81 -14.69 6.55
N TYR A 200 8.52 -14.99 7.64
CA TYR A 200 9.85 -14.46 7.94
C TYR A 200 10.88 -14.85 6.87
N LEU A 201 10.94 -16.13 6.50
CA LEU A 201 11.86 -16.62 5.47
C LEU A 201 11.53 -16.01 4.11
N GLN A 202 10.26 -15.95 3.72
CA GLN A 202 9.86 -15.32 2.46
C GLN A 202 10.26 -13.84 2.41
N THR A 203 10.01 -13.11 3.50
CA THR A 203 10.43 -11.70 3.65
C THR A 203 11.94 -11.54 3.47
N GLN A 204 12.74 -12.36 4.18
CA GLN A 204 14.20 -12.28 4.14
C GLN A 204 14.82 -12.61 2.79
N HIS A 205 14.24 -13.56 2.06
CA HIS A 205 14.81 -14.07 0.81
C HIS A 205 14.24 -13.41 -0.43
N PHE A 206 12.99 -12.94 -0.40
CA PHE A 206 12.27 -12.48 -1.59
C PHE A 206 11.71 -11.06 -1.47
N ASN A 207 11.81 -10.41 -0.30
CA ASN A 207 11.15 -9.13 -0.01
C ASN A 207 9.64 -9.15 -0.31
N CYS A 208 9.02 -10.33 -0.24
CA CYS A 208 7.62 -10.56 -0.56
C CYS A 208 7.04 -11.67 0.32
N LEU A 209 5.72 -11.61 0.50
CA LEU A 209 4.88 -12.73 0.88
C LEU A 209 4.16 -13.23 -0.37
N TYR A 210 3.88 -14.52 -0.46
CA TYR A 210 3.13 -15.11 -1.56
C TYR A 210 1.76 -15.61 -1.09
N GLU A 211 0.69 -15.03 -1.63
CA GLU A 211 -0.67 -15.52 -1.45
C GLU A 211 -1.21 -16.01 -2.80
N ASN A 212 -1.55 -17.30 -2.90
CA ASN A 212 -2.04 -17.91 -4.14
C ASN A 212 -1.14 -17.66 -5.38
N GLY A 213 0.18 -17.62 -5.16
CA GLY A 213 1.17 -17.34 -6.21
C GLY A 213 1.32 -15.85 -6.57
N ILE A 214 0.56 -14.95 -5.95
CA ILE A 214 0.67 -13.51 -6.16
C ILE A 214 1.67 -12.94 -5.13
N PRO A 215 2.74 -12.25 -5.58
CA PRO A 215 3.67 -11.61 -4.67
C PRO A 215 3.08 -10.33 -4.08
N ILE A 216 3.12 -10.22 -2.77
CA ILE A 216 2.78 -9.03 -1.99
C ILE A 216 4.08 -8.50 -1.39
N ASN A 217 4.44 -7.26 -1.71
CA ASN A 217 5.68 -6.67 -1.19
C ASN A 217 5.69 -6.74 0.35
N GLN A 218 6.78 -7.19 0.94
CA GLN A 218 7.05 -7.15 2.37
C GLN A 218 8.54 -7.37 2.56
N SER A 219 9.30 -6.28 2.72
CA SER A 219 10.76 -6.31 2.73
C SER A 219 11.38 -6.24 4.13
N ILE A 220 10.58 -5.90 5.14
CA ILE A 220 11.05 -5.80 6.54
C ILE A 220 10.39 -6.90 7.37
N PRO A 221 11.19 -7.73 8.07
CA PRO A 221 10.68 -8.67 9.06
C PRO A 221 9.95 -7.95 10.20
N ILE A 222 8.67 -8.29 10.42
CA ILE A 222 7.86 -7.82 11.54
C ILE A 222 7.69 -9.00 12.49
N VAL A 223 8.59 -9.09 13.47
CA VAL A 223 8.77 -10.26 14.35
C VAL A 223 8.91 -9.81 15.80
N LEU A 224 8.51 -10.68 16.73
CA LEU A 224 8.67 -10.47 18.16
C LEU A 224 9.81 -11.36 18.67
N ALA A 225 10.88 -10.76 19.20
CA ALA A 225 12.02 -11.51 19.72
C ALA A 225 11.85 -11.80 21.21
N ILE A 226 12.18 -13.02 21.63
CA ILE A 226 12.06 -13.46 23.03
C ILE A 226 13.31 -14.22 23.48
N SER A 227 13.55 -14.20 24.79
CA SER A 227 14.67 -14.95 25.39
C SER A 227 14.45 -16.47 25.30
N THR A 228 15.53 -17.24 25.43
CA THR A 228 15.42 -18.72 25.54
C THR A 228 14.58 -19.12 26.75
N ALA A 229 14.69 -18.40 27.87
CA ALA A 229 13.89 -18.65 29.07
C ALA A 229 12.39 -18.42 28.83
N ASP A 230 12.02 -17.34 28.12
CA ASP A 230 10.61 -17.09 27.75
C ASP A 230 10.11 -18.15 26.76
N LYS A 231 10.92 -18.53 25.76
CA LYS A 231 10.56 -19.61 24.83
C LYS A 231 10.28 -20.92 25.58
N GLU A 232 11.12 -21.30 26.53
CA GLU A 232 10.92 -22.51 27.33
C GLU A 232 9.68 -22.41 28.22
N ARG A 233 9.47 -21.24 28.85
CA ARG A 233 8.31 -20.97 29.70
C ARG A 233 6.98 -21.04 28.95
N TYR A 234 6.97 -20.63 27.69
CA TYR A 234 5.76 -20.45 26.88
C TYR A 234 5.57 -21.48 25.77
N PHE A 235 6.43 -22.50 25.71
CA PHE A 235 6.47 -23.46 24.60
C PHE A 235 5.11 -24.14 24.31
N ASP A 236 4.39 -24.56 25.36
CA ASP A 236 3.10 -25.25 25.25
C ASP A 236 1.89 -24.30 25.36
N ALA A 237 2.11 -22.98 25.41
CA ALA A 237 1.02 -22.02 25.55
C ALA A 237 0.22 -21.91 24.24
N SER A 238 -1.10 -22.06 24.31
CA SER A 238 -1.99 -21.87 23.15
C SER A 238 -2.14 -20.40 22.75
N ALA A 239 -1.89 -19.48 23.68
CA ALA A 239 -1.91 -18.04 23.46
C ALA A 239 -1.06 -17.31 24.52
N LEU A 240 -0.54 -16.13 24.16
CA LEU A 240 0.25 -15.25 25.03
C LEU A 240 -0.41 -13.87 25.10
N VAL A 241 -0.51 -13.32 26.31
CA VAL A 241 -0.83 -11.91 26.48
C VAL A 241 0.44 -11.10 26.25
N LEU A 242 0.37 -10.10 25.38
CA LEU A 242 1.42 -9.10 25.27
C LEU A 242 1.13 -7.96 26.25
N ARG A 243 2.09 -7.68 27.12
CA ARG A 243 1.99 -6.65 28.16
C ARG A 243 3.04 -5.57 27.92
N TYR A 244 2.62 -4.31 27.94
CA TYR A 244 3.51 -3.16 27.81
C TYR A 244 3.27 -2.21 28.99
N GLN A 245 4.33 -1.91 29.74
CA GLN A 245 4.27 -1.02 30.92
C GLN A 245 3.16 -1.42 31.92
N GLY A 246 3.02 -2.73 32.17
CA GLY A 246 2.02 -3.27 33.09
C GLY A 246 0.60 -3.36 32.53
N LYS A 247 0.36 -2.94 31.28
CA LYS A 247 -0.95 -3.01 30.62
C LYS A 247 -1.00 -4.14 29.60
N ASP A 248 -2.04 -4.95 29.70
CA ASP A 248 -2.36 -6.02 28.75
C ASP A 248 -2.91 -5.40 27.45
N VAL A 249 -2.16 -5.49 26.35
CA VAL A 249 -2.46 -4.76 25.09
C VAL A 249 -2.96 -5.66 23.97
N ALA A 250 -2.54 -6.92 23.93
CA ALA A 250 -2.91 -7.84 22.86
C ALA A 250 -2.84 -9.31 23.30
N ILE A 251 -3.47 -10.20 22.54
CA ILE A 251 -3.27 -11.66 22.60
C ILE A 251 -2.57 -12.10 21.31
N LEU A 252 -1.48 -12.86 21.44
CA LEU A 252 -0.85 -13.61 20.36
C LEU A 252 -1.31 -15.06 20.43
N ARG A 253 -2.15 -15.49 19.50
CA ARG A 253 -2.73 -16.84 19.44
C ARG A 253 -1.89 -17.77 18.58
N ASN A 254 -1.94 -19.05 18.93
CA ASN A 254 -1.26 -20.14 18.22
C ASN A 254 0.22 -19.81 17.99
N PRO A 255 0.97 -19.49 19.06
CA PRO A 255 2.36 -19.04 18.93
C PRO A 255 3.21 -20.14 18.30
N GLU A 256 4.13 -19.72 17.43
CA GLU A 256 5.14 -20.56 16.80
C GLU A 256 6.51 -19.98 17.10
N PHE A 257 7.38 -20.79 17.70
CA PHE A 257 8.71 -20.38 18.14
C PHE A 257 9.77 -20.92 17.20
N TYR A 258 10.59 -20.04 16.64
CA TYR A 258 11.66 -20.40 15.70
C TYR A 258 12.92 -19.57 15.95
N HIS A 259 14.05 -20.01 15.40
CA HIS A 259 15.35 -19.41 15.73
C HIS A 259 15.51 -18.00 15.17
N HIS A 260 15.96 -17.08 16.01
CA HIS A 260 16.38 -15.76 15.61
C HIS A 260 17.84 -15.81 15.13
N ARG A 261 18.10 -16.26 13.90
CA ARG A 261 19.44 -16.25 13.30
C ARG A 261 19.91 -14.82 13.03
N LYS A 262 20.29 -14.09 14.08
CA LYS A 262 20.52 -12.63 14.10
C LYS A 262 21.54 -12.16 13.07
N GLU A 263 22.67 -12.84 12.95
CA GLU A 263 23.70 -12.49 11.96
C GLU A 263 23.15 -12.58 10.53
N GLU A 264 22.51 -13.71 10.20
CA GLU A 264 21.87 -13.90 8.90
C GLU A 264 20.80 -12.84 8.64
N ARG A 265 19.93 -12.58 9.63
CA ARG A 265 18.90 -11.53 9.55
C ARG A 265 19.51 -10.19 9.22
N CYS A 266 20.53 -9.79 9.98
CA CYS A 266 21.15 -8.48 9.82
C CYS A 266 21.81 -8.35 8.44
N CYS A 267 22.58 -9.36 8.03
CA CYS A 267 23.22 -9.37 6.72
C CYS A 267 22.22 -9.26 5.57
N ARG A 268 21.10 -10.00 5.62
CA ARG A 268 20.07 -9.97 4.56
C ARG A 268 19.27 -8.67 4.55
N GLN A 269 18.85 -8.20 5.73
CA GLN A 269 17.99 -7.03 5.84
C GLN A 269 18.74 -5.72 5.59
N PHE A 270 19.96 -5.58 6.13
CA PHE A 270 20.71 -4.32 6.12
C PHE A 270 21.91 -4.32 5.17
N GLY A 271 22.34 -5.47 4.64
CA GLY A 271 23.61 -5.60 3.91
C GLY A 271 24.85 -5.49 4.81
N THR A 272 24.68 -5.53 6.14
CA THR A 272 25.75 -5.48 7.13
C THR A 272 25.29 -6.09 8.47
N ASN A 273 26.22 -6.60 9.27
CA ASN A 273 25.99 -7.03 10.66
C ASN A 273 26.84 -6.22 11.66
N ASP A 274 27.31 -5.04 11.26
CA ASP A 274 28.10 -4.16 12.12
C ASP A 274 27.27 -3.64 13.31
N PRO A 275 27.68 -3.90 14.56
CA PRO A 275 26.92 -3.50 15.75
C PRO A 275 26.86 -1.98 15.97
N ARG A 276 27.62 -1.18 15.22
CA ARG A 276 27.53 0.30 15.24
C ARG A 276 26.33 0.81 14.44
N HIS A 277 25.74 -0.02 13.57
CA HIS A 277 24.47 0.31 12.95
C HIS A 277 23.35 0.25 14.02
N PRO A 278 22.53 1.30 14.17
CA PRO A 278 21.73 1.49 15.38
C PRO A 278 20.61 0.44 15.54
N TYR A 279 20.00 -0.03 14.44
CA TYR A 279 18.98 -1.09 14.51
C TYR A 279 19.55 -2.52 14.55
N VAL A 280 20.65 -2.80 13.84
CA VAL A 280 21.44 -4.04 14.00
C VAL A 280 21.82 -4.27 15.46
N ARG A 281 22.24 -3.21 16.18
CA ARG A 281 22.51 -3.29 17.62
C ARG A 281 21.32 -3.82 18.41
N ILE A 282 20.13 -3.24 18.19
CA ILE A 282 18.88 -3.67 18.82
C ILE A 282 18.60 -5.16 18.54
N ILE A 283 18.76 -5.61 17.30
CA ILE A 283 18.56 -7.02 16.93
C ILE A 283 19.57 -7.93 17.65
N ARG A 284 20.85 -7.53 17.73
CA ARG A 284 21.88 -8.32 18.40
C ARG A 284 21.63 -8.46 19.91
N GLU A 285 21.19 -7.37 20.53
CA GLU A 285 20.85 -7.29 21.97
C GLU A 285 19.50 -7.97 22.32
N SER A 286 18.65 -8.25 21.33
CA SER A 286 17.36 -8.93 21.53
C SER A 286 17.48 -10.43 21.85
N GLY A 287 16.36 -11.14 22.01
CA GLY A 287 16.34 -12.59 22.28
C GLY A 287 16.73 -13.48 21.09
N ASP A 288 17.11 -14.72 21.36
CA ASP A 288 17.58 -15.72 20.37
C ASP A 288 16.46 -16.50 19.68
N TRP A 289 15.21 -16.26 20.08
CA TRP A 289 14.02 -16.84 19.49
C TRP A 289 13.11 -15.76 18.95
N LEU A 290 12.37 -16.08 17.90
CA LEU A 290 11.24 -15.32 17.41
C LEU A 290 9.95 -16.06 17.72
N VAL A 291 8.89 -15.32 18.00
CA VAL A 291 7.54 -15.86 18.15
C VAL A 291 6.59 -15.22 17.15
N GLY A 292 6.02 -16.05 16.28
CA GLY A 292 4.98 -15.68 15.32
C GLY A 292 3.60 -16.15 15.76
N GLY A 293 2.52 -15.55 15.25
CA GLY A 293 1.17 -15.94 15.64
C GLY A 293 0.10 -14.98 15.13
N ASP A 294 -1.17 -15.32 15.40
CA ASP A 294 -2.30 -14.47 15.07
C ASP A 294 -2.51 -13.45 16.19
N LEU A 295 -2.44 -12.16 15.88
CA LEU A 295 -2.50 -11.08 16.86
C LEU A 295 -3.93 -10.52 16.95
N GLU A 296 -4.42 -10.37 18.16
CA GLU A 296 -5.67 -9.67 18.49
C GLU A 296 -5.36 -8.53 19.47
N VAL A 297 -5.47 -7.30 19.01
CA VAL A 297 -5.13 -6.10 19.80
C VAL A 297 -6.38 -5.57 20.48
N VAL A 298 -6.34 -5.41 21.79
CA VAL A 298 -7.53 -5.14 22.61
C VAL A 298 -8.14 -3.78 22.26
N GLU A 299 -7.31 -2.76 22.11
CA GLU A 299 -7.80 -1.41 21.88
C GLU A 299 -6.83 -0.60 21.03
N ARG A 300 -7.34 0.50 20.48
CA ARG A 300 -6.52 1.43 19.70
C ARG A 300 -5.37 1.97 20.55
N ILE A 301 -4.17 1.89 19.98
CA ILE A 301 -2.94 2.31 20.63
C ILE A 301 -2.88 3.84 20.62
N ARG A 302 -2.64 4.41 21.80
CA ARG A 302 -2.49 5.85 22.04
C ARG A 302 -1.25 6.08 22.87
N TRP A 303 -0.43 7.03 22.46
CA TRP A 303 0.83 7.37 23.13
C TRP A 303 0.64 8.48 24.17
N ASN A 304 -0.48 9.20 24.12
CA ASN A 304 -0.82 10.30 25.02
C ASN A 304 0.27 11.38 25.11
N ASP A 305 1.00 11.59 24.02
CA ASP A 305 2.10 12.55 23.87
C ASP A 305 1.66 13.86 23.22
N GLY A 306 0.35 14.06 23.09
CA GLY A 306 -0.25 15.20 22.40
C GLY A 306 -0.30 15.06 20.87
N LEU A 307 0.20 13.97 20.28
CA LEU A 307 0.27 13.78 18.82
C LEU A 307 -0.67 12.69 18.29
N ASP A 308 -1.48 12.05 19.13
CA ASP A 308 -2.33 10.93 18.70
C ASP A 308 -3.34 11.30 17.61
N HIS A 309 -3.76 12.56 17.54
CA HIS A 309 -4.65 13.06 16.48
C HIS A 309 -3.98 13.10 15.09
N TYR A 310 -2.64 13.00 15.02
CA TYR A 310 -1.90 12.80 13.78
C TYR A 310 -1.69 11.32 13.44
N ARG A 311 -1.90 10.39 14.37
CA ARG A 311 -1.72 8.95 14.17
C ARG A 311 -2.97 8.33 13.54
N LEU A 312 -3.20 8.68 12.28
CA LEU A 312 -4.30 8.16 11.47
C LEU A 312 -3.97 6.76 10.97
N THR A 313 -4.92 5.83 11.07
CA THR A 313 -4.77 4.50 10.46
C THR A 313 -4.82 4.60 8.92
N PRO A 314 -4.36 3.59 8.17
CA PRO A 314 -4.50 3.57 6.71
C PRO A 314 -5.95 3.75 6.25
N ASN A 315 -6.91 3.16 6.97
CA ASN A 315 -8.33 3.30 6.65
C ASN A 315 -8.82 4.73 6.88
N GLU A 316 -8.41 5.38 7.98
CA GLU A 316 -8.74 6.79 8.25
C GLU A 316 -8.14 7.74 7.23
N ILE A 317 -6.90 7.50 6.79
CA ILE A 317 -6.27 8.29 5.72
C ILE A 317 -7.06 8.16 4.42
N ARG A 318 -7.49 6.95 4.06
CA ARG A 318 -8.30 6.72 2.85
C ARG A 318 -9.66 7.41 2.92
N ILE A 319 -10.34 7.33 4.07
CA ILE A 319 -11.59 8.07 4.31
C ILE A 319 -11.33 9.57 4.15
N ARG A 320 -10.25 10.09 4.74
CA ARG A 320 -9.90 11.51 4.65
C ARG A 320 -9.64 11.96 3.21
N CYS A 321 -8.94 11.15 2.42
CA CYS A 321 -8.73 11.40 0.99
C CYS A 321 -10.06 11.45 0.23
N GLN A 322 -11.01 10.56 0.53
CA GLN A 322 -12.34 10.54 -0.06
C GLN A 322 -13.16 11.78 0.31
N GLU A 323 -13.17 12.17 1.59
CA GLU A 323 -13.86 13.38 2.07
C GLU A 323 -13.32 14.66 1.41
N ILE A 324 -12.01 14.74 1.21
CA ILE A 324 -11.37 15.85 0.49
C ILE A 324 -11.73 15.80 -1.00
N GLY A 325 -12.20 14.66 -1.54
CA GLY A 325 -12.44 14.47 -2.97
C GLY A 325 -11.15 14.38 -3.76
N ALA A 326 -10.11 13.76 -3.18
CA ALA A 326 -8.85 13.52 -3.86
C ALA A 326 -9.06 12.56 -5.05
N ASP A 327 -8.57 12.94 -6.23
CA ASP A 327 -8.55 12.08 -7.43
C ASP A 327 -7.18 11.46 -7.71
N ALA A 328 -6.17 11.88 -6.95
CA ALA A 328 -4.86 11.25 -6.82
C ALA A 328 -4.29 11.54 -5.42
N VAL A 329 -3.52 10.61 -4.88
CA VAL A 329 -2.76 10.79 -3.63
C VAL A 329 -1.29 10.53 -3.91
N PHE A 330 -0.43 11.47 -3.55
CA PHE A 330 1.02 11.31 -3.65
C PHE A 330 1.65 11.45 -2.26
N ALA A 331 2.54 10.52 -1.91
CA ALA A 331 3.09 10.44 -0.56
C ALA A 331 4.55 10.89 -0.50
N PHE A 332 4.88 11.55 0.61
CA PHE A 332 6.25 11.93 0.95
C PHE A 332 6.60 11.37 2.33
N GLN A 333 7.43 10.34 2.36
CA GLN A 333 8.01 9.77 3.59
C GLN A 333 9.17 10.64 4.06
N LEU A 334 9.22 10.92 5.36
CA LEU A 334 10.28 11.71 5.96
C LEU A 334 10.54 11.34 7.43
N ARG A 335 11.79 11.50 7.85
CA ARG A 335 12.23 11.44 9.25
C ARG A 335 12.95 12.71 9.71
N ASN A 336 13.11 13.68 8.81
CA ASN A 336 13.89 14.90 9.00
C ASN A 336 12.99 16.14 8.88
N PRO A 337 13.38 17.30 9.44
CA PRO A 337 12.73 18.58 9.17
C PRO A 337 12.63 18.89 7.67
N ILE A 338 11.55 19.57 7.27
CA ILE A 338 11.30 19.98 5.88
C ILE A 338 12.06 21.26 5.58
N HIS A 339 12.99 21.22 4.62
CA HIS A 339 13.53 22.44 3.99
C HIS A 339 12.87 22.65 2.63
N ASN A 340 13.11 23.80 2.00
CA ASN A 340 12.43 24.19 0.76
C ASN A 340 12.82 23.33 -0.44
N GLY A 341 13.86 22.49 -0.34
CA GLY A 341 14.17 21.46 -1.34
C GLY A 341 13.14 20.34 -1.35
N HIS A 342 12.77 19.83 -0.17
CA HIS A 342 11.65 18.89 -0.04
C HIS A 342 10.34 19.55 -0.50
N ALA A 343 10.10 20.81 -0.11
CA ALA A 343 8.91 21.54 -0.53
C ALA A 343 8.81 21.70 -2.06
N LEU A 344 9.92 22.07 -2.71
CA LEU A 344 9.98 22.21 -4.17
C LEU A 344 9.54 20.92 -4.86
N LEU A 345 9.99 19.76 -4.38
CA LEU A 345 9.61 18.48 -4.97
C LEU A 345 8.16 18.12 -4.77
N MET A 346 7.62 18.37 -3.58
CA MET A 346 6.20 18.14 -3.29
C MET A 346 5.31 19.07 -4.14
N GLN A 347 5.73 20.32 -4.33
CA GLN A 347 5.05 21.29 -5.21
C GLN A 347 5.16 20.90 -6.68
N ASP A 348 6.35 20.53 -7.15
CA ASP A 348 6.59 20.12 -8.54
C ASP A 348 5.83 18.84 -8.90
N THR A 349 5.81 17.87 -7.98
CA THR A 349 5.00 16.65 -8.11
C THR A 349 3.52 16.99 -8.27
N ARG A 350 2.97 17.83 -7.39
CA ARG A 350 1.58 18.30 -7.51
C ARG A 350 1.32 18.94 -8.87
N ARG A 351 2.21 19.85 -9.28
CA ARG A 351 2.11 20.59 -10.54
C ARG A 351 2.10 19.64 -11.74
N HIS A 352 3.03 18.70 -11.80
CA HIS A 352 3.10 17.68 -12.85
C HIS A 352 1.84 16.81 -12.90
N LEU A 353 1.31 16.40 -11.75
CA LEU A 353 0.06 15.64 -11.68
C LEU A 353 -1.14 16.43 -12.24
N VAL A 354 -1.18 17.74 -12.04
CA VAL A 354 -2.24 18.61 -12.59
C VAL A 354 -2.04 18.88 -14.08
N GLU A 355 -0.85 19.38 -14.45
CA GLU A 355 -0.56 19.92 -15.78
C GLU A 355 -0.39 18.81 -16.82
N GLU A 356 0.33 17.74 -16.49
CA GLU A 356 0.73 16.71 -17.45
C GLU A 356 -0.14 15.45 -17.35
N ARG A 357 -0.65 15.14 -16.15
CA ARG A 357 -1.45 13.92 -15.91
C ARG A 357 -2.96 14.18 -15.82
N GLY A 358 -3.37 15.44 -15.77
CA GLY A 358 -4.77 15.86 -15.86
C GLY A 358 -5.60 15.68 -14.58
N PHE A 359 -4.98 15.29 -13.46
CA PHE A 359 -5.66 15.23 -12.15
C PHE A 359 -6.13 16.63 -11.74
N LYS A 360 -7.30 16.71 -11.12
CA LYS A 360 -7.95 17.95 -10.70
C LYS A 360 -7.69 18.27 -9.24
N LYS A 361 -7.57 17.24 -8.39
CA LYS A 361 -7.36 17.40 -6.96
C LYS A 361 -6.36 16.37 -6.41
N PRO A 362 -5.09 16.38 -6.88
CA PRO A 362 -4.06 15.57 -6.25
C PRO A 362 -3.87 16.02 -4.80
N VAL A 363 -3.70 15.10 -3.85
CA VAL A 363 -3.51 15.39 -2.42
C VAL A 363 -2.17 14.85 -1.96
N LEU A 364 -1.43 15.70 -1.24
CA LEU A 364 -0.17 15.29 -0.61
C LEU A 364 -0.49 14.58 0.71
N LEU A 365 0.02 13.36 0.86
CA LEU A 365 0.16 12.70 2.15
C LEU A 365 1.58 12.97 2.68
N LEU A 366 1.70 14.01 3.50
CA LEU A 366 2.95 14.36 4.19
C LEU A 366 3.05 13.48 5.43
N HIS A 367 3.98 12.53 5.41
CA HIS A 367 3.84 11.34 6.26
C HIS A 367 5.08 11.07 7.12
N PRO A 368 5.42 11.92 8.09
CA PRO A 368 6.56 11.72 8.97
C PRO A 368 6.49 10.38 9.72
N LEU A 369 7.64 9.71 9.82
CA LEU A 369 7.79 8.52 10.66
C LEU A 369 7.81 8.93 12.14
N GLY A 370 7.06 8.21 12.97
CA GLY A 370 6.90 8.49 14.40
C GLY A 370 7.15 7.31 15.35
N GLY A 371 7.56 6.15 14.85
CA GLY A 371 8.17 5.13 15.71
C GLY A 371 9.61 5.51 16.09
N TRP A 372 10.34 4.55 16.66
CA TRP A 372 11.71 4.71 17.10
C TRP A 372 12.63 5.26 15.98
N THR A 373 13.49 6.19 16.35
CA THR A 373 14.55 6.75 15.52
C THR A 373 15.84 6.82 16.34
N LYS A 374 16.99 6.79 15.68
CA LYS A 374 18.31 6.91 16.34
C LYS A 374 18.49 8.28 17.01
N ASP A 375 19.37 8.33 18.01
CA ASP A 375 19.49 9.44 18.97
C ASP A 375 19.86 10.82 18.37
N ASP A 376 20.50 10.86 17.20
CA ASP A 376 20.89 12.11 16.55
C ASP A 376 19.86 12.64 15.53
N ASP A 377 18.74 11.93 15.33
CA ASP A 377 17.61 12.44 14.56
C ASP A 377 16.80 13.45 15.41
N VAL A 378 16.10 14.37 14.74
CA VAL A 378 15.25 15.36 15.44
C VAL A 378 14.02 14.65 16.02
N PRO A 379 13.69 14.83 17.32
CA PRO A 379 12.53 14.19 17.94
C PRO A 379 11.21 14.48 17.23
N LEU A 380 10.30 13.51 17.28
CA LEU A 380 9.01 13.58 16.59
C LEU A 380 8.20 14.85 16.92
N PRO A 381 8.01 15.27 18.19
CA PRO A 381 7.24 16.48 18.51
C PRO A 381 7.80 17.74 17.84
N ILE A 382 9.13 17.87 17.79
CA ILE A 382 9.80 18.99 17.14
C ILE A 382 9.59 18.95 15.63
N ARG A 383 9.66 17.77 15.02
CA ARG A 383 9.38 17.60 13.58
C ARG A 383 7.94 17.95 13.23
N ILE A 384 6.96 17.47 14.01
CA ILE A 384 5.55 17.79 13.77
C ILE A 384 5.29 19.29 13.90
N GLN A 385 5.82 19.94 14.95
CA GLN A 385 5.71 21.39 15.10
C GLN A 385 6.34 22.13 13.91
N GLN A 386 7.50 21.66 13.44
CA GLN A 386 8.17 22.24 12.27
C GLN A 386 7.36 22.06 10.99
N HIS A 387 6.72 20.91 10.79
CA HIS A 387 5.88 20.63 9.62
C HIS A 387 4.58 21.45 9.64
N GLN A 388 3.97 21.64 10.81
CA GLN A 388 2.84 22.55 10.99
C GLN A 388 3.22 23.97 10.57
N ALA A 389 4.37 24.49 11.03
CA ALA A 389 4.84 25.82 10.64
C ALA A 389 5.02 25.97 9.12
N VAL A 390 5.48 24.91 8.43
CA VAL A 390 5.58 24.90 6.96
C VAL A 390 4.20 24.96 6.29
N LEU A 391 3.20 24.28 6.85
CA LEU A 391 1.81 24.32 6.36
C LEU A 391 1.16 25.69 6.61
N GLU A 392 1.35 26.27 7.79
CA GLU A 392 0.84 27.59 8.17
C GLU A 392 1.41 28.71 7.31
N ASP A 393 2.68 28.61 6.90
CA ASP A 393 3.32 29.57 6.00
C ASP A 393 2.87 29.39 4.53
N GLY A 394 1.95 28.47 4.24
CA GLY A 394 1.37 28.27 2.91
C GLY A 394 2.33 27.70 1.88
N ILE A 395 3.48 27.16 2.32
CA ILE A 395 4.49 26.57 1.43
C ILE A 395 3.93 25.30 0.76
N LEU A 396 3.21 24.47 1.50
CA LEU A 396 2.53 23.30 0.94
C LEU A 396 1.05 23.60 0.74
N HIS A 397 0.42 22.90 -0.19
CA HIS A 397 -0.98 23.11 -0.51
C HIS A 397 -1.88 22.84 0.70
N LYS A 398 -2.92 23.66 0.91
CA LYS A 398 -3.83 23.59 2.07
C LYS A 398 -4.54 22.23 2.27
N ASP A 399 -4.76 21.49 1.18
CA ASP A 399 -5.39 20.16 1.22
C ASP A 399 -4.41 19.04 1.62
N THR A 400 -3.17 19.38 2.02
CA THR A 400 -2.18 18.39 2.48
C THR A 400 -2.67 17.68 3.74
N ILE A 401 -2.58 16.35 3.75
CA ILE A 401 -2.80 15.52 4.93
C ILE A 401 -1.46 15.33 5.63
N LEU A 402 -1.34 15.86 6.86
CA LEU A 402 -0.24 15.55 7.77
C LEU A 402 -0.66 14.39 8.67
N ALA A 403 0.03 13.26 8.58
CA ALA A 403 -0.21 12.08 9.42
C ALA A 403 1.11 11.45 9.88
N ILE A 404 1.11 10.75 11.02
CA ILE A 404 2.27 10.07 11.57
C ILE A 404 2.22 8.59 11.20
N PHE A 405 3.28 8.10 10.57
CA PHE A 405 3.48 6.68 10.30
C PHE A 405 4.11 6.00 11.52
N PRO A 406 3.47 4.99 12.15
CA PRO A 406 3.88 4.49 13.47
C PRO A 406 5.10 3.56 13.45
N SER A 407 5.58 3.15 12.28
CA SER A 407 6.70 2.21 12.17
C SER A 407 7.97 2.73 12.83
N PRO A 408 8.73 1.86 13.55
CA PRO A 408 10.13 2.09 13.83
C PRO A 408 10.94 2.31 12.54
N MET A 409 11.96 3.16 12.61
CA MET A 409 12.93 3.38 11.53
C MET A 409 14.08 2.38 11.66
N CYS A 410 14.23 1.49 10.69
CA CYS A 410 15.28 0.49 10.66
C CYS A 410 16.61 1.04 10.16
N TYR A 411 16.60 2.06 9.28
CA TYR A 411 17.76 2.55 8.52
C TYR A 411 18.33 1.51 7.53
N ALA A 412 17.45 0.73 6.91
CA ALA A 412 17.81 -0.40 6.03
C ALA A 412 17.81 -0.03 4.53
N GLY A 413 17.90 1.26 4.19
CA GLY A 413 18.12 1.73 2.83
C GLY A 413 17.15 1.17 1.77
N PRO A 414 17.64 0.56 0.67
CA PRO A 414 16.81 -0.01 -0.39
C PRO A 414 15.84 -1.12 0.06
N THR A 415 16.15 -1.83 1.14
CA THR A 415 15.23 -2.82 1.72
C THR A 415 14.06 -2.10 2.40
N GLU A 416 14.34 -1.10 3.23
CA GLU A 416 13.31 -0.40 4.00
C GLU A 416 12.45 0.57 3.17
N VAL A 417 13.00 1.17 2.12
CA VAL A 417 12.21 2.08 1.27
C VAL A 417 11.03 1.35 0.58
N GLN A 418 11.16 0.04 0.31
CA GLN A 418 10.05 -0.79 -0.16
C GLN A 418 8.93 -0.88 0.89
N TRP A 419 9.28 -1.11 2.16
CA TRP A 419 8.33 -1.08 3.28
C TRP A 419 7.63 0.27 3.41
N HIS A 420 8.39 1.37 3.31
CA HIS A 420 7.81 2.71 3.31
C HIS A 420 6.80 2.89 2.17
N ALA A 421 7.15 2.49 0.95
CA ALA A 421 6.30 2.61 -0.23
C ALA A 421 5.03 1.74 -0.10
N LYS A 422 5.17 0.47 0.28
CA LYS A 422 4.06 -0.46 0.53
C LYS A 422 3.06 0.11 1.54
N ALA A 423 3.55 0.60 2.68
CA ALA A 423 2.70 1.15 3.73
C ALA A 423 1.85 2.34 3.22
N ARG A 424 2.40 3.17 2.32
CA ARG A 424 1.68 4.32 1.76
C ARG A 424 0.72 3.90 0.66
N MET A 425 1.07 2.89 -0.13
CA MET A 425 0.14 2.25 -1.06
C MET A 425 -1.09 1.73 -0.28
N ILE A 426 -0.89 1.05 0.86
CA ILE A 426 -1.98 0.60 1.74
C ILE A 426 -2.81 1.78 2.28
N ALA A 427 -2.19 2.92 2.59
CA ALA A 427 -2.90 4.16 2.96
C ALA A 427 -3.56 4.91 1.77
N GLY A 428 -3.55 4.33 0.56
CA GLY A 428 -4.24 4.87 -0.62
C GLY A 428 -3.39 5.79 -1.51
N ALA A 429 -2.07 5.85 -1.32
CA ALA A 429 -1.19 6.58 -2.24
C ALA A 429 -1.13 5.90 -3.61
N ASN A 430 -1.27 6.69 -4.68
CA ASN A 430 -1.06 6.29 -6.06
C ASN A 430 0.35 6.59 -6.54
N PHE A 431 0.98 7.60 -5.94
CA PHE A 431 2.32 8.06 -6.28
C PHE A 431 3.21 8.12 -5.03
N TYR A 432 4.49 7.80 -5.18
CA TYR A 432 5.45 7.83 -4.08
C TYR A 432 6.72 8.56 -4.48
N ILE A 433 7.00 9.67 -3.80
CA ILE A 433 8.21 10.45 -4.03
C ILE A 433 9.37 9.75 -3.31
N VAL A 434 10.44 9.42 -4.06
CA VAL A 434 11.64 8.77 -3.51
C VAL A 434 12.89 9.61 -3.74
N GLY A 435 13.52 9.99 -2.63
CA GLY A 435 14.78 10.74 -2.54
C GLY A 435 16.05 10.00 -2.97
N ARG A 436 17.16 10.73 -2.92
CA ARG A 436 18.52 10.17 -2.84
C ARG A 436 18.72 9.53 -1.46
N ASP A 437 19.37 8.36 -1.43
CA ASP A 437 19.69 7.58 -0.23
C ASP A 437 18.49 7.41 0.73
N PRO A 438 17.32 6.97 0.22
CA PRO A 438 16.13 6.88 1.04
C PRO A 438 16.32 5.79 2.09
N ALA A 439 15.91 6.10 3.33
CA ALA A 439 16.13 5.24 4.49
C ALA A 439 17.60 4.87 4.79
N GLY A 440 18.57 5.58 4.20
CA GLY A 440 19.98 5.34 4.43
C GLY A 440 20.53 5.92 5.73
N VAL A 441 21.74 5.45 6.05
CA VAL A 441 22.60 5.91 7.14
C VAL A 441 24.05 5.91 6.66
N SER A 442 24.90 6.74 7.27
CA SER A 442 26.33 6.71 6.98
C SER A 442 26.94 5.35 7.36
N HIS A 443 27.91 4.90 6.57
CA HIS A 443 28.67 3.72 6.93
C HIS A 443 29.44 3.97 8.25
N PRO A 444 29.48 3.01 9.20
CA PRO A 444 30.22 3.17 10.45
C PRO A 444 31.70 3.52 10.27
N ASP A 445 32.29 3.03 9.19
CA ASP A 445 33.58 3.48 8.66
C ASP A 445 33.35 4.25 7.35
N LYS A 446 33.39 5.59 7.41
CA LYS A 446 33.16 6.45 6.23
C LYS A 446 34.20 6.29 5.13
N SER A 447 35.35 5.69 5.42
CA SER A 447 36.39 5.43 4.42
C SER A 447 36.16 4.14 3.64
N ALA A 448 35.27 3.26 4.14
CA ALA A 448 34.98 1.98 3.52
C ALA A 448 34.14 2.08 2.24
N THR A 449 33.46 3.22 2.01
CA THR A 449 32.65 3.47 0.82
C THR A 449 33.01 4.83 0.18
N PRO A 450 32.90 4.99 -1.16
CA PRO A 450 33.35 6.21 -1.84
C PRO A 450 32.66 7.50 -1.38
N ASP A 451 31.41 7.41 -0.93
CA ASP A 451 30.61 8.55 -0.48
C ASP A 451 30.31 8.53 1.04
N GLY A 452 30.89 7.56 1.76
CA GLY A 452 30.71 7.38 3.20
C GLY A 452 29.30 6.94 3.63
N ASN A 453 28.43 6.58 2.69
CA ASN A 453 27.09 6.04 2.97
C ASN A 453 27.12 4.51 3.02
N LEU A 454 26.22 3.91 3.80
CA LEU A 454 26.07 2.46 3.85
C LEU A 454 25.47 1.90 2.56
N TYR A 455 24.66 2.70 1.86
CA TYR A 455 23.99 2.33 0.63
C TYR A 455 24.35 3.28 -0.49
N ASP A 456 24.42 2.76 -1.72
CA ASP A 456 24.48 3.62 -2.90
C ASP A 456 23.21 4.48 -2.97
N ALA A 457 23.45 5.77 -3.15
CA ALA A 457 22.43 6.80 -3.02
C ALA A 457 21.29 6.70 -4.05
N THR A 458 21.45 5.91 -5.11
CA THR A 458 20.45 5.69 -6.16
C THR A 458 19.76 4.33 -6.05
N HIS A 459 20.27 3.40 -5.23
CA HIS A 459 19.71 2.04 -5.12
C HIS A 459 18.26 2.04 -4.67
N GLY A 460 17.88 2.89 -3.72
CA GLY A 460 16.50 2.91 -3.23
C GLY A 460 15.46 3.19 -4.32
N ALA A 461 15.72 4.18 -5.19
CA ALA A 461 14.83 4.49 -6.31
C ALA A 461 14.83 3.39 -7.38
N ARG A 462 16.01 2.85 -7.72
CA ARG A 462 16.14 1.76 -8.70
C ARG A 462 15.41 0.50 -8.25
N VAL A 463 15.62 0.07 -7.00
CA VAL A 463 14.95 -1.10 -6.40
C VAL A 463 13.43 -0.91 -6.39
N LEU A 464 12.93 0.25 -5.96
CA LEU A 464 11.49 0.52 -5.95
C LEU A 464 10.84 0.39 -7.34
N SER A 465 11.51 0.86 -8.39
CA SER A 465 10.97 0.80 -9.76
C SER A 465 10.78 -0.62 -10.31
N MET A 466 11.43 -1.61 -9.71
CA MET A 466 11.36 -3.02 -10.12
C MET A 466 10.85 -3.96 -9.01
N ALA A 467 10.47 -3.42 -7.85
CA ALA A 467 10.08 -4.22 -6.70
C ALA A 467 8.72 -4.92 -6.94
N PRO A 468 8.64 -6.25 -6.80
CA PRO A 468 7.38 -6.97 -6.94
C PRO A 468 6.38 -6.54 -5.86
N GLY A 469 5.09 -6.54 -6.21
CA GLY A 469 3.98 -6.21 -5.32
C GLY A 469 3.73 -4.71 -5.10
N LEU A 470 4.46 -3.83 -5.80
CA LEU A 470 4.26 -2.37 -5.77
C LEU A 470 3.69 -1.79 -7.07
N GLN A 471 3.10 -2.62 -7.93
CA GLN A 471 2.68 -2.22 -9.29
C GLN A 471 1.57 -1.15 -9.31
N ASN A 472 0.83 -0.99 -8.20
CA ASN A 472 -0.23 0.01 -8.04
C ASN A 472 0.29 1.36 -7.54
N LEU A 473 1.59 1.50 -7.34
CA LEU A 473 2.24 2.72 -6.86
C LEU A 473 3.26 3.19 -7.90
N GLU A 474 3.02 4.37 -8.47
CA GLU A 474 3.97 4.98 -9.39
C GLU A 474 5.08 5.70 -8.61
N ILE A 475 6.32 5.35 -8.91
CA ILE A 475 7.49 5.90 -8.24
C ILE A 475 7.90 7.19 -8.93
N ILE A 476 7.93 8.29 -8.17
CA ILE A 476 8.37 9.61 -8.64
C ILE A 476 9.80 9.83 -8.14
N PRO A 477 10.82 9.70 -9.01
CA PRO A 477 12.20 9.86 -8.59
C PRO A 477 12.49 11.33 -8.26
N PHE A 478 13.28 11.51 -7.21
CA PHE A 478 13.71 12.83 -6.75
C PHE A 478 14.69 13.46 -7.74
N ARG A 479 14.35 14.67 -8.17
CA ARG A 479 15.30 15.56 -8.85
C ARG A 479 16.11 16.29 -7.78
N VAL A 480 17.43 16.26 -7.91
CA VAL A 480 18.34 16.91 -6.95
C VAL A 480 17.97 18.39 -6.85
N ALA A 481 17.61 18.85 -5.65
CA ALA A 481 17.31 20.25 -5.37
C ALA A 481 18.42 20.85 -4.49
N ALA A 482 18.92 22.02 -4.87
CA ALA A 482 19.96 22.75 -4.16
C ALA A 482 19.61 24.25 -4.11
N TYR A 483 20.26 24.99 -3.21
CA TYR A 483 20.02 26.42 -3.09
C TYR A 483 20.73 27.17 -4.22
N ASP A 484 19.99 27.79 -5.11
CA ASP A 484 20.52 28.61 -6.19
C ASP A 484 20.87 30.00 -5.63
N ALA A 485 22.17 30.30 -5.55
CA ALA A 485 22.68 31.54 -4.99
C ALA A 485 22.39 32.77 -5.87
N LYS A 486 22.17 32.58 -7.18
CA LYS A 486 21.80 33.67 -8.10
C LYS A 486 20.33 34.05 -7.94
N VAL A 487 19.45 33.06 -7.87
CA VAL A 487 17.99 33.27 -7.78
C VAL A 487 17.51 33.37 -6.33
N LYS A 488 18.38 33.07 -5.36
CA LYS A 488 18.14 33.13 -3.91
C LYS A 488 16.95 32.26 -3.46
N LYS A 489 16.86 31.05 -4.01
CA LYS A 489 15.81 30.07 -3.67
C LYS A 489 16.26 28.65 -3.96
N MET A 490 15.51 27.66 -3.47
CA MET A 490 15.72 26.27 -3.87
C MET A 490 15.29 26.06 -5.32
N SER A 491 16.16 25.44 -6.11
CA SER A 491 15.94 25.10 -7.52
C SER A 491 16.44 23.68 -7.80
N PHE A 492 15.98 23.07 -8.90
CA PHE A 492 16.55 21.81 -9.36
C PHE A 492 17.98 22.03 -9.86
N PHE A 493 18.90 21.18 -9.45
CA PHE A 493 20.31 21.26 -9.80
C PHE A 493 20.53 21.07 -11.30
N GLU A 494 21.37 21.92 -11.87
CA GLU A 494 21.77 21.91 -13.28
C GLU A 494 23.30 21.84 -13.34
N ALA A 495 23.84 20.80 -13.98
CA ALA A 495 25.28 20.52 -13.98
C ALA A 495 26.10 21.62 -14.67
N GLU A 496 25.51 22.24 -15.70
CA GLU A 496 26.11 23.31 -16.51
C GLU A 496 26.36 24.60 -15.72
N ARG A 497 25.67 24.76 -14.59
CA ARG A 497 25.76 25.92 -13.69
C ARG A 497 25.98 25.50 -12.24
N GLN A 498 26.70 24.40 -12.02
CA GLN A 498 26.98 23.84 -10.69
C GLN A 498 27.52 24.86 -9.66
N GLN A 499 28.31 25.85 -10.12
CA GLN A 499 28.88 26.92 -9.30
C GLN A 499 27.85 27.87 -8.70
N ASP A 500 26.63 27.90 -9.26
CA ASP A 500 25.53 28.72 -8.79
C ASP A 500 24.74 28.02 -7.66
N PHE A 501 25.00 26.73 -7.41
CA PHE A 501 24.27 25.92 -6.44
C PHE A 501 25.05 25.65 -5.16
N ILE A 502 24.39 25.84 -4.02
CA ILE A 502 24.90 25.57 -2.68
C ILE A 502 24.17 24.37 -2.09
N PHE A 503 24.93 23.31 -1.79
CA PHE A 503 24.43 22.15 -1.05
C PHE A 503 24.61 22.36 0.46
N ILE A 504 23.50 22.41 1.18
CA ILE A 504 23.50 22.51 2.65
C ILE A 504 23.15 21.13 3.21
N SER A 505 24.17 20.41 3.67
CA SER A 505 23.99 19.11 4.31
C SER A 505 23.26 19.24 5.66
N GLY A 506 22.64 18.16 6.12
CA GLY A 506 22.05 18.12 7.47
C GLY A 506 23.07 18.47 8.56
N THR A 507 24.33 18.05 8.42
CA THR A 507 25.40 18.42 9.36
C THR A 507 25.68 19.92 9.37
N LYS A 508 25.73 20.56 8.19
CA LYS A 508 25.91 22.02 8.08
C LYS A 508 24.71 22.77 8.67
N MET A 509 23.50 22.33 8.35
CA MET A 509 22.26 22.88 8.92
C MET A 509 22.26 22.82 10.46
N ARG A 510 22.67 21.69 11.04
CA ARG A 510 22.81 21.54 12.50
C ARG A 510 23.85 22.47 13.10
N ALA A 511 24.98 22.69 12.42
CA ALA A 511 26.01 23.60 12.89
C ALA A 511 25.50 25.05 12.95
N LEU A 512 24.83 25.50 11.88
CA LEU A 512 24.17 26.82 11.83
C LEU A 512 23.18 26.99 12.99
N ALA A 513 22.29 26.01 13.17
CA ALA A 513 21.30 26.01 14.24
C ALA A 513 21.92 26.11 15.65
N LYS A 514 22.99 25.33 15.92
CA LYS A 514 23.70 25.34 17.22
C LYS A 514 24.40 26.68 17.50
N ASN A 515 24.93 27.32 16.46
CA ASN A 515 25.64 28.60 16.58
C ASN A 515 24.70 29.81 16.63
N GLY A 516 23.40 29.62 16.38
CA GLY A 516 22.45 30.72 16.23
C GLY A 516 22.61 31.49 14.92
N GLU A 517 23.19 30.85 13.90
CA GLU A 517 23.32 31.39 12.55
C GLU A 517 22.11 30.96 11.70
N ASP A 518 21.60 31.86 10.87
CA ASP A 518 20.52 31.54 9.93
C ASP A 518 21.07 30.91 8.63
N PRO A 519 20.34 29.95 8.02
CA PRO A 519 20.65 29.49 6.68
C PRO A 519 20.36 30.61 5.66
N PRO A 520 20.83 30.48 4.41
CA PRO A 520 20.48 31.40 3.35
C PRO A 520 18.96 31.60 3.24
N GLU A 521 18.54 32.85 3.05
CA GLU A 521 17.13 33.21 2.85
C GLU A 521 16.50 32.34 1.76
N GLY A 522 15.34 31.74 2.01
CA GLY A 522 14.69 30.84 1.05
C GLY A 522 15.16 29.38 1.11
N PHE A 523 16.10 29.01 2.00
CA PHE A 523 16.42 27.60 2.28
C PHE A 523 15.32 26.87 3.08
N MET A 524 14.74 27.54 4.07
CA MET A 524 13.66 27.02 4.92
C MET A 524 12.75 28.17 5.36
N ALA A 525 11.47 27.88 5.61
CA ALA A 525 10.53 28.85 6.17
C ALA A 525 11.08 29.43 7.49
N PRO A 526 11.04 30.76 7.72
CA PRO A 526 11.59 31.36 8.93
C PRO A 526 10.99 30.82 10.23
N LYS A 527 9.67 30.59 10.30
CA LYS A 527 9.02 30.00 11.48
C LYS A 527 9.51 28.57 11.72
N ALA A 528 9.57 27.78 10.65
CA ALA A 528 10.03 26.41 10.69
C ALA A 528 11.51 26.31 11.11
N TRP A 529 12.35 27.24 10.63
CA TRP A 529 13.75 27.35 11.04
C TRP A 529 13.90 27.65 12.53
N LYS A 530 13.15 28.61 13.07
CA LYS A 530 13.20 28.99 14.49
C LYS A 530 12.92 27.79 15.41
N ILE A 531 11.99 26.90 15.05
CA ILE A 531 11.68 25.68 15.80
C ILE A 531 12.91 24.76 15.86
N VAL A 532 13.55 24.51 14.71
CA VAL A 532 14.73 23.65 14.60
C VAL A 532 15.94 24.27 15.33
N ALA A 533 16.17 25.57 15.14
CA ALA A 533 17.24 26.31 15.80
C ALA A 533 17.10 26.25 17.33
N LYS A 534 15.90 26.53 17.86
CA LYS A 534 15.62 26.45 19.30
C LYS A 534 15.90 25.06 19.87
N TYR A 535 15.51 23.99 19.16
CA TYR A 535 15.80 22.62 19.56
C TYR A 535 17.31 22.38 19.69
N TYR A 536 18.08 22.70 18.64
CA TYR A 536 19.53 22.46 18.65
C TYR A 536 20.29 23.32 19.66
N GLN A 537 19.85 24.56 19.89
CA GLN A 537 20.41 25.42 20.93
C GLN A 537 20.18 24.84 22.32
N THR A 538 18.94 24.48 22.66
CA THR A 538 18.60 23.92 23.97
C THR A 538 19.32 22.60 24.23
N ALA A 539 19.34 21.70 23.25
CA ALA A 539 20.06 20.42 23.34
C ALA A 539 21.58 20.60 23.48
N HIS A 540 22.14 21.69 22.91
CA HIS A 540 23.55 22.01 23.04
C HIS A 540 23.90 22.56 24.44
N THR A 541 23.03 23.41 25.00
CA THR A 541 23.22 23.99 26.35
C THR A 541 23.18 22.92 27.43
N CYS A 542 22.17 22.03 27.42
CA CYS A 542 22.07 20.94 28.41
C CYS A 542 23.28 19.99 28.39
N ARG A 543 23.88 19.73 27.20
CA ARG A 543 25.10 18.92 27.10
C ARG A 543 26.34 19.63 27.65
N ARG A 544 26.43 20.96 27.52
CA ARG A 544 27.52 21.73 28.14
C ARG A 544 27.41 21.71 29.66
N GLU A 545 26.21 21.94 30.20
CA GLU A 545 25.96 21.92 31.65
C GLU A 545 26.22 20.53 32.27
N ALA A 546 25.83 19.45 31.59
CA ALA A 546 26.12 18.08 32.05
C ALA A 546 27.62 17.71 32.01
N ASN A 547 28.40 18.32 31.11
CA ASN A 547 29.85 18.11 31.07
C ASN A 547 30.57 18.95 32.15
N TYR A 548 30.08 20.15 32.48
CA TYR A 548 30.62 20.99 33.55
C TYR A 548 30.33 20.45 34.97
N GLN A 549 29.41 19.50 35.14
CA GLN A 549 29.15 18.82 36.43
C GLN A 549 29.94 17.51 36.59
N ASN A 550 30.66 17.06 35.55
CA ASN A 550 31.48 15.85 35.56
C ASN A 550 32.99 16.15 35.43
N GLU A 551 33.38 17.42 35.46
CA GLU A 551 34.74 17.93 35.72
C GLU A 551 34.77 18.54 37.12
#